data_AF-A0A813DE95-F1
#
_entry.id   AF-A0A813DE95-F1
#
_cell.length_a   1.000
_cell.length_b   1.000
_cell.length_c   1.000
_cell.angle_alpha   90.00
_cell.angle_beta   90.00
_cell.angle_gamma   90.00
#
_symmetry.space_group_name_H-M   'P 1'
#
loop_
_entity.id
_entity.type
_entity.pdbx_description
1 polymer ?
#
loop_
_entity_poly.entity_id
_entity_poly.type
_entity_poly.pdbx_seq_one_letter_code
_entity_poly.pdbx_strand_id
1 'polypeptide(L)'
;MAELVAGQRVTVHVAFGAWAGSQIGTVLAVGKNHLTVRHDAGGFVDRIKWSSISKGQHTVELLSTFRDGLPVSSQIAAPSSTDYSDVNWSRYYGELGLEDAPREDAIALPISTAPVLSTSISAVVKQWAKDCFHVYINGTNLIDMGAIRLSRLEAFAGWDPTKEDTCGGMILRAAVQHLREQVDVLNKACIGKCPKMQHRGMALFCKDKKLRKLSREIEQILGISGFSYGQLFAESLLGSGGAAEFKDALRKVRCATGTPAEVQAMSFSACSEILQRGGKALAKLTYLARHNIIIDLGGQLAGKVAEELLEGELLKSGMRQAEYITEQQLRDIQVRLFGKVMFPTPDVVFRRPCIVQHAQSATTSPRSVRWIDVKDSIVVPGCTMQVRCKKFQLQMQKYVDHFGEGAVIWRHGWVESLQVPKSVSLWRFCDGVDKCLPGQPVKKRRKLALRCGAASPKRRKRLE
;
A
#
# COMPACT_ATOMS: atom_id res chain seq x y z
N MET A 1 36.45 7.57 -9.37
CA MET A 1 35.56 7.72 -8.20
C MET A 1 35.73 9.13 -7.70
N ALA A 2 34.63 9.84 -7.39
CA ALA A 2 34.74 11.13 -6.71
C ALA A 2 35.52 10.96 -5.40
N GLU A 3 36.31 11.96 -5.02
CA GLU A 3 37.11 11.91 -3.80
C GLU A 3 36.18 12.00 -2.58
N LEU A 4 36.00 10.88 -1.89
CA LEU A 4 35.21 10.83 -0.67
C LEU A 4 36.02 11.41 0.49
N VAL A 5 35.41 12.26 1.32
CA VAL A 5 36.00 12.79 2.55
C VAL A 5 35.06 12.61 3.74
N ALA A 6 35.61 12.60 4.96
CA ALA A 6 34.82 12.51 6.19
C ALA A 6 33.82 13.68 6.29
N GLY A 7 32.62 13.40 6.77
CA GLY A 7 31.51 14.35 6.87
C GLY A 7 30.61 14.40 5.64
N GLN A 8 31.01 13.83 4.51
CA GLN A 8 30.14 13.80 3.32
C GLN A 8 28.95 12.85 3.49
N ARG A 9 27.84 13.24 2.88
CA ARG A 9 26.62 12.43 2.75
C ARG A 9 26.76 11.52 1.53
N VAL A 10 26.47 10.23 1.70
CA VAL A 10 26.55 9.24 0.63
C VAL A 10 25.32 8.33 0.63
N THR A 11 24.96 7.84 -0.56
CA THR A 11 24.07 6.70 -0.73
C THR A 11 24.92 5.45 -0.90
N VAL A 12 24.72 4.47 -0.02
CA VAL A 12 25.35 3.14 -0.07
C VAL A 12 24.33 2.13 -0.59
N HIS A 13 24.62 1.52 -1.73
CA HIS A 13 23.84 0.43 -2.29
C HIS A 13 24.49 -0.90 -1.92
N VAL A 14 23.76 -1.78 -1.24
CA VAL A 14 24.23 -3.11 -0.84
C VAL A 14 23.54 -4.16 -1.71
N ALA A 15 24.31 -4.98 -2.43
CA ALA A 15 23.76 -5.93 -3.38
C ALA A 15 23.06 -7.13 -2.72
N PHE A 16 23.55 -7.59 -1.56
CA PHE A 16 23.05 -8.79 -0.88
C PHE A 16 23.31 -8.75 0.63
N GLY A 17 22.53 -9.54 1.39
CA GLY A 17 22.61 -9.62 2.85
C GLY A 17 21.38 -9.04 3.55
N ALA A 18 21.41 -8.97 4.89
CA ALA A 18 20.30 -8.45 5.70
C ALA A 18 19.96 -6.97 5.42
N TRP A 19 20.88 -6.26 4.76
CA TRP A 19 20.83 -4.82 4.51
C TRP A 19 20.79 -4.48 3.02
N ALA A 20 20.47 -5.45 2.16
CA ALA A 20 20.39 -5.25 0.72
C ALA A 20 19.44 -4.08 0.36
N GLY A 21 19.86 -3.22 -0.56
CA GLY A 21 19.16 -2.00 -0.95
C GLY A 21 19.99 -0.72 -0.77
N SER A 22 19.36 0.43 -0.95
CA SER A 22 20.00 1.74 -0.85
C SER A 22 19.79 2.34 0.55
N GLN A 23 20.88 2.77 1.18
CA GLN A 23 20.88 3.42 2.49
C GLN A 23 21.64 4.74 2.41
N ILE A 24 21.19 5.75 3.17
CA ILE A 24 21.89 7.03 3.28
C ILE A 24 22.74 6.99 4.54
N GLY A 25 23.97 7.49 4.45
CA GLY A 25 24.84 7.62 5.59
C GLY A 25 25.83 8.76 5.47
N THR A 26 26.58 8.96 6.55
CA THR A 26 27.66 9.94 6.64
C THR A 26 28.99 9.20 6.65
N VAL A 27 29.92 9.61 5.78
CA VAL A 27 31.28 9.08 5.78
C VAL A 27 31.97 9.51 7.08
N LEU A 28 32.35 8.54 7.90
CA LEU A 28 33.10 8.79 9.13
C LEU A 28 34.61 8.82 8.88
N ALA A 29 35.11 7.92 8.04
CA ALA A 29 36.54 7.80 7.73
C ALA A 29 36.77 7.13 6.39
N VAL A 30 37.83 7.53 5.71
CA VAL A 30 38.31 6.94 4.45
C VAL A 30 39.69 6.34 4.72
N GLY A 31 39.72 5.02 4.95
CA GLY A 31 40.95 4.30 5.27
C GLY A 31 41.61 3.70 4.03
N LYS A 32 42.87 3.26 4.16
CA LYS A 32 43.64 2.65 3.05
C LYS A 32 42.92 1.47 2.38
N ASN A 33 42.16 0.67 3.15
CA ASN A 33 41.52 -0.57 2.67
C ASN A 33 39.99 -0.60 2.82
N HIS A 34 39.37 0.47 3.34
CA HIS A 34 37.94 0.50 3.62
C HIS A 34 37.39 1.93 3.72
N LEU A 35 36.09 2.05 3.51
CA LEU A 35 35.25 3.20 3.84
C LEU A 35 34.46 2.88 5.12
N THR A 36 34.45 3.80 6.08
CA THR A 36 33.57 3.71 7.25
C THR A 36 32.39 4.67 7.09
N VAL A 37 31.17 4.15 7.10
CA VAL A 37 29.94 4.94 6.94
C VAL A 37 29.03 4.71 8.15
N ARG A 38 28.49 5.78 8.73
CA ARG A 38 27.38 5.68 9.68
C ARG A 38 26.08 5.83 8.91
N HIS A 39 25.23 4.81 8.95
CA HIS A 39 23.93 4.84 8.28
C HIS A 39 22.92 5.62 9.11
N ASP A 40 22.15 6.48 8.45
CA ASP A 40 21.08 7.28 9.08
C ASP A 40 19.99 6.34 9.65
N ALA A 41 19.70 5.27 8.91
CA ALA A 41 18.75 4.25 9.31
C ALA A 41 19.39 3.30 10.35
N GLY A 42 19.02 3.48 11.61
CA GLY A 42 19.44 2.60 12.71
C GLY A 42 20.80 2.96 13.34
N GLY A 43 21.50 3.98 12.82
CA GLY A 43 22.69 4.55 13.44
C GLY A 43 23.91 3.64 13.49
N PHE A 44 23.87 2.49 12.81
CA PHE A 44 24.96 1.53 12.81
C PHE A 44 26.12 2.01 11.94
N VAL A 45 27.32 1.54 12.28
CA VAL A 45 28.55 1.86 11.56
C VAL A 45 28.95 0.68 10.70
N ASP A 46 29.05 0.91 9.40
CA ASP A 46 29.45 -0.08 8.42
C ASP A 46 30.88 0.18 7.92
N ARG A 47 31.63 -0.90 7.74
CA ARG A 47 33.04 -0.87 7.34
C ARG A 47 33.20 -1.59 6.00
N ILE A 48 32.99 -0.83 4.93
CA ILE A 48 32.92 -1.31 3.56
C ILE A 48 34.34 -1.43 2.99
N LYS A 49 34.81 -2.65 2.71
CA LYS A 49 36.12 -2.87 2.08
C LYS A 49 36.12 -2.35 0.64
N TRP A 50 37.19 -1.72 0.19
CA TRP A 50 37.32 -1.28 -1.22
C TRP A 50 37.16 -2.44 -2.21
N SER A 51 37.64 -3.63 -1.83
CA SER A 51 37.48 -4.86 -2.60
C SER A 51 36.02 -5.30 -2.77
N SER A 52 35.12 -4.89 -1.88
CA SER A 52 33.69 -5.18 -2.00
C SER A 52 33.00 -4.20 -2.96
N ILE A 53 33.48 -2.96 -3.03
CA ILE A 53 33.02 -1.98 -4.03
C ILE A 53 33.48 -2.41 -5.43
N SER A 54 34.75 -2.78 -5.59
CA SER A 54 35.28 -3.23 -6.88
C SER A 54 34.62 -4.51 -7.40
N LYS A 55 34.07 -5.34 -6.50
CA LYS A 55 33.31 -6.55 -6.84
C LYS A 55 31.80 -6.29 -7.06
N GLY A 56 31.35 -5.03 -7.02
CA GLY A 56 29.94 -4.67 -7.17
C GLY A 56 29.04 -5.14 -6.03
N GLN A 57 29.62 -5.52 -4.88
CA GLN A 57 28.84 -5.89 -3.69
C GLN A 57 28.29 -4.65 -2.99
N HIS A 58 29.00 -3.53 -3.14
CA HIS A 58 28.61 -2.21 -2.66
C HIS A 58 28.81 -1.18 -3.77
N THR A 59 27.90 -0.22 -3.87
CA THR A 59 28.09 1.01 -4.66
C THR A 59 27.95 2.20 -3.71
N VAL A 60 28.81 3.21 -3.82
CA VAL A 60 28.76 4.40 -2.98
C VAL A 60 28.66 5.62 -3.88
N GLU A 61 27.58 6.38 -3.74
CA GLU A 61 27.28 7.58 -4.53
C GLU A 61 27.26 8.79 -3.62
N LEU A 62 27.89 9.89 -4.05
CA LEU A 62 27.86 11.14 -3.29
C LEU A 62 26.47 11.78 -3.42
N LEU A 63 25.84 12.12 -2.30
CA LEU A 63 24.66 12.98 -2.31
C LEU A 63 25.14 14.40 -2.58
N SER A 64 24.81 14.94 -3.76
CA SER A 64 25.15 16.32 -4.12
C SER A 64 24.71 17.27 -3.00
N THR A 65 25.66 18.04 -2.48
CA THR A 65 25.41 19.03 -1.44
C THR A 65 24.40 20.04 -1.96
N PHE A 66 23.19 20.06 -1.38
CA PHE A 66 22.35 21.26 -1.38
C PHE A 66 23.16 22.37 -0.72
N ARG A 67 23.51 23.41 -1.48
CA ARG A 67 24.06 24.66 -0.92
C ARG A 67 22.92 25.39 -0.21
N ASP A 68 23.08 25.63 1.09
CA ASP A 68 22.19 26.48 1.88
C ASP A 68 22.29 27.96 1.46
N GLY A 69 21.15 28.65 1.40
CA GLY A 69 21.08 30.11 1.68
C GLY A 69 20.31 31.00 0.70
N LEU A 70 19.05 31.31 1.07
CA LEU A 70 18.15 32.42 0.67
C LEU A 70 17.19 32.27 -0.54
N PRO A 71 15.95 32.80 -0.42
CA PRO A 71 14.85 32.54 -1.35
C PRO A 71 14.90 33.51 -2.53
N VAL A 72 14.93 32.96 -3.74
CA VAL A 72 14.57 33.71 -4.94
C VAL A 72 13.22 33.21 -5.42
N SER A 73 12.31 34.18 -5.53
CA SER A 73 10.97 34.08 -6.08
C SER A 73 10.90 33.27 -7.38
N SER A 74 9.86 32.43 -7.46
CA SER A 74 9.12 32.08 -8.68
C SER A 74 9.91 31.58 -9.88
N GLN A 75 10.47 30.37 -9.80
CA GLN A 75 10.47 29.42 -10.91
C GLN A 75 10.23 28.03 -10.33
N ILE A 76 9.13 27.40 -10.73
CA ILE A 76 8.80 26.01 -10.40
C ILE A 76 9.94 25.14 -10.95
N ALA A 77 10.80 24.65 -10.06
CA ALA A 77 11.96 23.86 -10.43
C ALA A 77 11.49 22.50 -10.99
N ALA A 78 11.88 22.20 -12.24
CA ALA A 78 11.65 20.89 -12.84
C ALA A 78 12.36 19.79 -12.02
N PRO A 79 11.72 18.64 -11.79
CA PRO A 79 12.23 17.60 -10.90
C PRO A 79 13.51 16.94 -11.45
N SER A 80 14.57 16.91 -10.63
CA SER A 80 15.83 16.25 -10.93
C SER A 80 15.77 14.72 -10.71
N SER A 81 16.32 13.96 -11.67
CA SER A 81 16.75 12.53 -11.62
C SER A 81 15.95 11.47 -12.39
N THR A 82 15.07 11.84 -13.31
CA THR A 82 14.75 10.99 -14.47
C THR A 82 14.97 11.84 -15.71
N ASP A 83 15.53 11.28 -16.78
CA ASP A 83 15.90 12.02 -17.99
C ASP A 83 14.63 12.54 -18.69
N TYR A 84 14.14 13.69 -18.22
CA TYR A 84 12.96 14.39 -18.70
C TYR A 84 13.34 15.56 -19.63
N SER A 85 14.56 15.55 -20.19
CA SER A 85 15.07 16.61 -21.07
C SER A 85 14.15 16.89 -22.25
N ASP A 86 13.45 15.85 -22.73
CA ASP A 86 12.60 15.92 -23.92
C ASP A 86 11.12 16.19 -23.59
N VAL A 87 10.79 16.39 -22.31
CA VAL A 87 9.42 16.70 -21.89
C VAL A 87 9.13 18.17 -22.17
N ASN A 88 8.18 18.42 -23.07
CA ASN A 88 7.59 19.75 -23.24
C ASN A 88 6.62 20.07 -22.08
N TRP A 89 7.18 20.54 -20.96
CA TRP A 89 6.44 20.89 -19.75
C TRP A 89 5.37 21.96 -19.99
N SER A 90 5.66 22.95 -20.84
CA SER A 90 4.70 24.00 -21.20
C SER A 90 3.47 23.41 -21.87
N ARG A 91 3.65 22.46 -22.80
CA ARG A 91 2.53 21.76 -23.43
C ARG A 91 1.74 20.93 -22.41
N TYR A 92 2.42 20.20 -21.52
CA TYR A 92 1.74 19.40 -20.51
C TYR A 92 0.89 20.25 -19.57
N TYR A 93 1.49 21.28 -18.96
CA TYR A 93 0.77 22.18 -18.06
C TYR A 93 -0.32 23.00 -18.76
N GLY A 94 -0.12 23.34 -20.04
CA GLY A 94 -1.14 23.97 -20.88
C GLY A 94 -2.36 23.08 -21.10
N GLU A 95 -2.17 21.78 -21.35
CA GLU A 95 -3.26 20.79 -21.49
C GLU A 95 -3.98 20.53 -20.16
N LEU A 96 -3.26 20.59 -19.05
CA LEU A 96 -3.86 20.59 -17.71
C LEU A 96 -4.60 21.89 -17.40
N GLY A 97 -4.38 22.98 -18.14
CA GLY A 97 -4.99 24.29 -17.89
C GLY A 97 -4.83 24.73 -16.44
N LEU A 98 -3.63 24.58 -15.88
CA LEU A 98 -3.33 25.02 -14.52
C LEU A 98 -3.11 26.53 -14.51
N GLU A 99 -3.70 27.18 -13.52
CA GLU A 99 -3.60 28.60 -13.24
C GLU A 99 -2.95 28.80 -11.87
N ASP A 100 -2.05 29.78 -11.74
CA ASP A 100 -1.34 30.05 -10.48
C ASP A 100 -2.21 30.75 -9.44
N ALA A 101 -3.17 31.57 -9.87
CA ALA A 101 -4.04 32.32 -8.99
C ALA A 101 -4.98 31.39 -8.21
N PRO A 102 -5.05 31.49 -6.87
CA PRO A 102 -6.00 30.74 -6.06
C PRO A 102 -7.43 31.08 -6.45
N ARG A 103 -8.32 30.11 -6.29
CA ARG A 103 -9.76 30.34 -6.29
C ARG A 103 -10.12 31.31 -5.16
N GLU A 104 -11.01 32.27 -5.46
CA GLU A 104 -11.38 33.34 -4.51
C GLU A 104 -12.23 32.81 -3.35
N ASP A 105 -13.10 31.84 -3.63
CA ASP A 105 -13.95 31.20 -2.64
C ASP A 105 -13.32 29.90 -2.10
N ALA A 106 -13.53 29.68 -0.81
CA ALA A 106 -13.08 28.47 -0.15
C ALA A 106 -14.11 27.34 -0.32
N ILE A 107 -13.63 26.11 -0.46
CA ILE A 107 -14.49 24.93 -0.50
C ILE A 107 -14.64 24.32 0.89
N ALA A 108 -15.87 24.04 1.28
CA ALA A 108 -16.17 23.38 2.54
C ALA A 108 -16.23 21.87 2.33
N LEU A 109 -15.25 21.15 2.90
CA LEU A 109 -15.25 19.69 2.90
C LEU A 109 -15.51 19.15 4.32
N PRO A 110 -16.24 18.03 4.48
CA PRO A 110 -16.50 17.43 5.78
C PRO A 110 -15.25 16.67 6.27
N ILE A 111 -14.19 17.41 6.57
CA ILE A 111 -12.89 16.87 6.94
C ILE A 111 -12.41 17.36 8.31
N SER A 112 -11.58 16.52 8.95
CA SER A 112 -10.89 16.81 10.20
C SER A 112 -9.39 16.74 10.01
N THR A 113 -8.65 17.64 10.68
CA THR A 113 -7.18 17.68 10.73
C THR A 113 -6.60 16.90 11.91
N ALA A 114 -7.47 16.36 12.79
CA ALA A 114 -7.03 15.60 13.94
C ALA A 114 -6.67 14.15 13.54
N PRO A 115 -5.47 13.66 13.90
CA PRO A 115 -5.12 12.26 13.71
C PRO A 115 -6.05 11.37 14.55
N VAL A 116 -6.32 10.16 14.06
CA VAL A 116 -7.19 9.21 14.78
C VAL A 116 -6.43 8.55 15.93
N LEU A 117 -5.15 8.22 15.71
CA LEU A 117 -4.27 7.72 16.77
C LEU A 117 -3.19 8.73 17.11
N SER A 118 -3.06 9.03 18.39
CA SER A 118 -2.01 9.87 18.94
C SER A 118 -0.64 9.19 18.90
N THR A 119 0.40 9.98 19.13
CA THR A 119 1.78 9.51 19.30
C THR A 119 1.92 8.51 20.47
N SER A 120 1.17 8.68 21.56
CA SER A 120 1.21 7.76 22.71
C SER A 120 0.66 6.37 22.36
N ILE A 121 -0.49 6.32 21.68
CA ILE A 121 -1.06 5.06 21.18
C ILE A 121 -0.10 4.40 20.18
N SER A 122 0.51 5.20 19.29
CA SER A 122 1.50 4.71 18.33
C SER A 122 2.69 4.02 19.02
N ALA A 123 3.15 4.56 20.15
CA ALA A 123 4.24 3.98 20.93
C ALA A 123 3.85 2.63 21.53
N VAL A 124 2.62 2.49 22.04
CA VAL A 124 2.09 1.21 22.55
C VAL A 124 2.04 0.16 21.44
N VAL A 125 1.48 0.51 20.28
CA VAL A 125 1.42 -0.39 19.11
C VAL A 125 2.82 -0.81 18.65
N LYS A 126 3.77 0.12 18.63
CA LYS A 126 5.16 -0.16 18.27
C LYS A 126 5.85 -1.08 19.27
N GLN A 127 5.59 -0.92 20.57
CA GLN A 127 6.16 -1.79 21.60
C GLN A 127 5.55 -3.19 21.52
N TRP A 128 4.23 -3.30 21.40
CA TRP A 128 3.55 -4.57 21.13
C TRP A 128 4.13 -5.29 19.92
N ALA A 129 4.38 -4.57 18.83
CA ALA A 129 4.95 -5.15 17.63
C ALA A 129 6.35 -5.74 17.88
N LYS A 130 7.20 -5.03 18.63
CA LYS A 130 8.52 -5.55 19.05
C LYS A 130 8.38 -6.84 19.85
N ASP A 131 7.46 -6.87 20.83
CA ASP A 131 7.24 -8.04 21.67
C ASP A 131 6.77 -9.24 20.83
N CYS A 132 5.94 -9.03 19.82
CA CYS A 132 5.52 -10.07 18.88
C CYS A 132 6.70 -10.68 18.09
N PHE A 133 7.73 -9.90 17.73
CA PHE A 133 8.93 -10.43 17.05
C PHE A 133 9.77 -11.38 17.92
N HIS A 134 9.53 -11.41 19.23
CA HIS A 134 10.19 -12.32 20.17
C HIS A 134 9.37 -13.55 20.54
N VAL A 135 8.18 -13.73 19.95
CA VAL A 135 7.35 -14.92 20.16
C VAL A 135 7.60 -15.89 19.01
N TYR A 136 8.24 -17.02 19.29
CA TYR A 136 8.60 -18.02 18.29
C TYR A 136 7.71 -19.25 18.35
N ILE A 137 7.51 -19.90 17.20
CA ILE A 137 6.88 -21.22 17.12
C ILE A 137 7.80 -22.24 17.80
N ASN A 138 7.25 -22.98 18.76
CA ASN A 138 8.01 -23.93 19.57
C ASN A 138 8.86 -24.90 18.72
N GLY A 139 10.14 -25.01 19.07
CA GLY A 139 11.13 -25.84 18.37
C GLY A 139 11.59 -25.28 17.02
N THR A 140 11.36 -23.99 16.73
CA THR A 140 11.82 -23.32 15.51
C THR A 140 12.29 -21.89 15.81
N ASN A 141 12.96 -21.26 14.83
CA ASN A 141 13.31 -19.84 14.86
C ASN A 141 12.31 -18.97 14.07
N LEU A 142 11.12 -19.51 13.76
CA LEU A 142 10.08 -18.78 13.04
C LEU A 142 9.19 -18.04 14.02
N ILE A 143 8.83 -16.80 13.70
CA ILE A 143 7.97 -15.97 14.54
C ILE A 143 6.53 -16.53 14.47
N ASP A 144 5.87 -16.63 15.61
CA ASP A 144 4.51 -17.13 15.69
C ASP A 144 3.50 -16.09 15.19
N MET A 145 3.02 -16.23 13.96
CA MET A 145 1.93 -15.40 13.45
C MET A 145 0.66 -15.51 14.31
N GLY A 146 0.44 -16.64 14.98
CA GLY A 146 -0.68 -16.86 15.89
C GLY A 146 -0.69 -15.90 17.08
N ALA A 147 0.47 -15.37 17.47
CA ALA A 147 0.62 -14.34 18.49
C ALA A 147 0.08 -12.96 18.05
N ILE A 148 -0.01 -12.72 16.73
CA ILE A 148 -0.29 -11.41 16.16
C ILE A 148 -1.79 -11.31 15.89
N ARG A 149 -2.55 -10.93 16.93
CA ARG A 149 -4.03 -10.83 16.90
C ARG A 149 -4.48 -9.56 17.60
N LEU A 150 -5.65 -9.05 17.19
CA LEU A 150 -6.27 -7.87 17.79
C LEU A 150 -6.49 -8.05 19.29
N SER A 151 -7.05 -9.19 19.72
CA SER A 151 -7.28 -9.46 21.14
C SER A 151 -6.03 -9.42 22.01
N ARG A 152 -4.86 -9.77 21.45
CA ARG A 152 -3.58 -9.66 22.17
C ARG A 152 -3.09 -8.22 22.23
N LEU A 153 -3.26 -7.45 21.15
CA LEU A 153 -2.94 -6.02 21.15
C LEU A 153 -3.81 -5.27 22.16
N GLU A 154 -5.12 -5.56 22.21
CA GLU A 154 -6.06 -4.98 23.17
C GLU A 154 -5.66 -5.31 24.61
N ALA A 155 -5.39 -6.58 24.90
CA ALA A 155 -4.93 -7.02 26.21
C ALA A 155 -3.57 -6.38 26.59
N PHE A 156 -2.66 -6.25 25.62
CA PHE A 156 -1.36 -5.60 25.82
C PHE A 156 -1.51 -4.12 26.15
N ALA A 157 -2.43 -3.44 25.47
CA ALA A 157 -2.62 -2.01 25.60
C ALA A 157 -3.56 -1.62 26.76
N GLY A 158 -4.27 -2.59 27.35
CA GLY A 158 -5.32 -2.33 28.34
C GLY A 158 -6.53 -1.59 27.74
N TRP A 159 -6.80 -1.79 26.45
CA TRP A 159 -7.92 -1.14 25.76
C TRP A 159 -9.18 -1.99 25.81
N ASP A 160 -10.33 -1.33 25.95
CA ASP A 160 -11.64 -1.98 25.91
C ASP A 160 -12.06 -2.23 24.43
N PRO A 161 -12.30 -3.49 24.02
CA PRO A 161 -12.64 -3.87 22.65
C PRO A 161 -14.05 -3.41 22.19
N THR A 162 -14.89 -2.86 23.07
CA THR A 162 -16.33 -2.66 22.79
C THR A 162 -16.68 -1.54 21.80
N LYS A 163 -15.71 -0.83 21.21
CA LYS A 163 -15.95 0.21 20.18
C LYS A 163 -15.45 -0.21 18.79
N GLU A 164 -15.90 -1.38 18.35
CA GLU A 164 -15.46 -2.05 17.11
C GLU A 164 -15.67 -1.25 15.81
N ASP A 165 -16.58 -0.27 15.79
CA ASP A 165 -16.94 0.56 14.63
C ASP A 165 -16.31 1.96 14.63
N THR A 166 -15.33 2.22 15.49
CA THR A 166 -14.59 3.49 15.45
C THR A 166 -13.44 3.44 14.45
N CYS A 167 -13.08 4.58 13.88
CA CYS A 167 -11.87 4.72 13.05
C CYS A 167 -10.63 4.16 13.76
N GLY A 168 -10.54 4.31 15.09
CA GLY A 168 -9.47 3.73 15.91
C GLY A 168 -9.41 2.21 15.79
N GLY A 169 -10.55 1.51 15.92
CA GLY A 169 -10.61 0.06 15.75
C GLY A 169 -10.13 -0.41 14.38
N MET A 170 -10.46 0.32 13.31
CA MET A 170 -9.97 0.02 11.95
C MET A 170 -8.45 0.15 11.85
N ILE A 171 -7.86 1.20 12.44
CA ILE A 171 -6.41 1.39 12.45
C ILE A 171 -5.70 0.28 13.23
N LEU A 172 -6.27 -0.18 14.35
CA LEU A 172 -5.69 -1.29 15.11
C LEU A 172 -5.75 -2.62 14.36
N ARG A 173 -6.86 -2.92 13.66
CA ARG A 173 -6.96 -4.09 12.78
C ARG A 173 -5.94 -4.01 11.64
N ALA A 174 -5.75 -2.84 11.05
CA ALA A 174 -4.72 -2.61 10.04
C ALA A 174 -3.30 -2.79 10.61
N ALA A 175 -3.04 -2.34 11.83
CA ALA A 175 -1.75 -2.56 12.51
C ALA A 175 -1.44 -4.05 12.67
N VAL A 176 -2.40 -4.84 13.14
CA VAL A 176 -2.27 -6.30 13.28
C VAL A 176 -2.02 -6.94 11.92
N GLN A 177 -2.81 -6.59 10.91
CA GLN A 177 -2.67 -7.15 9.56
C GLN A 177 -1.31 -6.82 8.95
N HIS A 178 -0.85 -5.57 9.04
CA HIS A 178 0.44 -5.18 8.50
C HIS A 178 1.61 -5.87 9.22
N LEU A 179 1.55 -6.01 10.54
CA LEU A 179 2.59 -6.72 11.29
C LEU A 179 2.65 -8.20 10.88
N ARG A 180 1.48 -8.83 10.68
CA ARG A 180 1.39 -10.20 10.13
C ARG A 180 2.05 -10.30 8.76
N GLU A 181 1.85 -9.33 7.88
CA GLU A 181 2.51 -9.29 6.57
C GLU A 181 4.03 -9.15 6.67
N GLN A 182 4.55 -8.37 7.63
CA GLN A 182 6.00 -8.30 7.86
C GLN A 182 6.56 -9.66 8.29
N VAL A 183 5.91 -10.27 9.27
CA VAL A 183 6.32 -11.58 9.81
C VAL A 183 6.21 -12.67 8.75
N ASP A 184 5.17 -12.64 7.92
CA ASP A 184 5.00 -13.56 6.79
C ASP A 184 6.19 -13.50 5.83
N VAL A 185 6.63 -12.30 5.45
CA VAL A 185 7.80 -12.09 4.57
C VAL A 185 9.10 -12.60 5.23
N LEU A 186 9.30 -12.31 6.52
CA LEU A 186 10.50 -12.74 7.25
C LEU A 186 10.56 -14.26 7.41
N ASN A 187 9.47 -14.88 7.86
CA ASN A 187 9.38 -16.33 8.01
C ASN A 187 9.53 -17.04 6.67
N LYS A 188 8.90 -16.51 5.60
CA LYS A 188 9.07 -17.02 4.24
C LYS A 188 10.54 -17.05 3.81
N ALA A 189 11.27 -15.95 4.05
CA ALA A 189 12.69 -15.86 3.73
C ALA A 189 13.54 -16.85 4.54
N CYS A 190 13.21 -17.06 5.81
CA CYS A 190 13.88 -18.04 6.68
C CYS A 190 13.63 -19.49 6.22
N ILE A 191 12.38 -19.83 5.89
CA ILE A 191 12.01 -21.15 5.36
C ILE A 191 12.73 -21.43 4.05
N GLY A 192 12.78 -20.46 3.14
CA GLY A 192 13.47 -20.58 1.86
C GLY A 192 14.95 -20.95 1.97
N LYS A 193 15.59 -20.65 3.11
CA LYS A 193 17.00 -20.94 3.39
C LYS A 193 17.22 -22.19 4.26
N CYS A 194 16.16 -22.84 4.73
CA CYS A 194 16.24 -23.93 5.69
C CYS A 194 15.64 -25.23 5.12
N PRO A 195 16.46 -26.20 4.66
CA PRO A 195 15.99 -27.46 4.07
C PRO A 195 15.02 -28.24 4.97
N LYS A 196 15.28 -28.26 6.29
CA LYS A 196 14.39 -28.90 7.29
C LYS A 196 12.98 -28.30 7.27
N MET A 197 12.88 -26.97 7.15
CA MET A 197 11.59 -26.28 7.08
C MET A 197 10.92 -26.43 5.72
N GLN A 198 11.69 -26.46 4.63
CA GLN A 198 11.16 -26.78 3.31
C GLN A 198 10.54 -28.19 3.29
N HIS A 199 11.26 -29.20 3.78
CA HIS A 199 10.75 -30.56 3.89
C HIS A 199 9.48 -30.63 4.75
N ARG A 200 9.46 -29.93 5.90
CA ARG A 200 8.27 -29.84 6.76
C ARG A 200 7.08 -29.21 6.02
N GLY A 201 7.30 -28.18 5.23
CA GLY A 201 6.27 -27.56 4.40
C GLY A 201 5.74 -28.51 3.33
N MET A 202 6.60 -29.18 2.58
CA MET A 202 6.19 -30.18 1.59
C MET A 202 5.38 -31.31 2.23
N ALA A 203 5.80 -31.80 3.40
CA ALA A 203 5.08 -32.83 4.15
C ALA A 203 3.68 -32.38 4.57
N LEU A 204 3.46 -31.08 4.86
CA LEU A 204 2.12 -30.54 5.14
C LEU A 204 1.23 -30.60 3.90
N PHE A 205 1.77 -30.34 2.72
CA PHE A 205 1.00 -30.42 1.47
C PHE A 205 0.46 -31.82 1.21
N CYS A 206 1.25 -32.86 1.50
CA CYS A 206 0.89 -34.26 1.28
C CYS A 206 -0.19 -34.77 2.25
N LYS A 207 -0.48 -34.07 3.35
CA LYS A 207 -1.52 -34.49 4.28
C LYS A 207 -2.90 -34.40 3.63
N ASP A 208 -3.67 -35.47 3.72
CA ASP A 208 -5.08 -35.47 3.37
C ASP A 208 -5.91 -34.85 4.51
N LYS A 209 -6.09 -33.53 4.42
CA LYS A 209 -6.84 -32.75 5.40
C LYS A 209 -7.76 -31.78 4.66
N LYS A 210 -8.89 -31.46 5.30
CA LYS A 210 -9.74 -30.34 4.88
C LYS A 210 -8.87 -29.08 4.76
N LEU A 211 -8.97 -28.37 3.63
CA LEU A 211 -8.07 -27.25 3.31
C LEU A 211 -8.10 -26.12 4.34
N ARG A 212 -9.24 -25.90 5.01
CA ARG A 212 -9.33 -24.96 6.13
C ARG A 212 -8.45 -25.36 7.32
N LYS A 213 -8.37 -26.66 7.62
CA LYS A 213 -7.48 -27.18 8.68
C LYS A 213 -6.02 -27.07 8.24
N LEU A 214 -5.73 -27.38 6.98
CA LEU A 214 -4.39 -27.24 6.42
C LEU A 214 -3.89 -25.79 6.48
N SER A 215 -4.73 -24.81 6.12
CA SER A 215 -4.38 -23.38 6.22
C SER A 215 -3.97 -22.98 7.65
N ARG A 216 -4.70 -23.46 8.66
CA ARG A 216 -4.36 -23.20 10.07
C ARG A 216 -3.05 -23.90 10.48
N GLU A 217 -2.84 -25.13 10.04
CA GLU A 217 -1.59 -25.86 10.33
C GLU A 217 -0.38 -25.21 9.67
N ILE A 218 -0.51 -24.72 8.44
CA ILE A 218 0.54 -23.96 7.76
C ILE A 218 0.93 -22.74 8.61
N GLU A 219 -0.05 -21.95 9.05
CA GLU A 219 0.22 -20.77 9.90
C GLU A 219 0.85 -21.17 11.24
N GLN A 220 0.32 -22.20 11.92
CA GLN A 220 0.83 -22.64 13.23
C GLN A 220 2.24 -23.23 13.18
N ILE A 221 2.61 -23.89 12.07
CA ILE A 221 3.86 -24.65 11.96
C ILE A 221 4.95 -23.85 11.27
N LEU A 222 4.58 -23.05 10.27
CA LEU A 222 5.51 -22.32 9.42
C LEU A 222 5.42 -20.80 9.65
N GLY A 223 4.41 -20.31 10.37
CA GLY A 223 4.25 -18.87 10.58
C GLY A 223 4.14 -18.09 9.27
N ILE A 224 3.48 -18.67 8.26
CA ILE A 224 3.25 -18.00 6.97
C ILE A 224 1.80 -18.14 6.52
N SER A 225 1.37 -17.20 5.69
CA SER A 225 0.08 -17.18 5.02
C SER A 225 0.00 -18.26 3.92
N GLY A 226 -1.23 -18.60 3.52
CA GLY A 226 -1.44 -19.51 2.39
C GLY A 226 -0.87 -18.97 1.06
N PHE A 227 -0.78 -17.65 0.90
CA PHE A 227 -0.15 -17.02 -0.26
C PHE A 227 1.37 -17.21 -0.27
N SER A 228 2.05 -16.88 0.83
CA SER A 228 3.50 -17.08 0.95
C SER A 228 3.89 -18.56 0.88
N TYR A 229 3.05 -19.44 1.42
CA TYR A 229 3.18 -20.89 1.24
C TYR A 229 3.12 -21.29 -0.24
N GLY A 230 2.11 -20.81 -0.97
CA GLY A 230 1.99 -21.04 -2.42
C GLY A 230 3.21 -20.56 -3.19
N GLN A 231 3.69 -19.35 -2.90
CA GLN A 231 4.88 -18.80 -3.55
C GLN A 231 6.17 -19.59 -3.26
N LEU A 232 6.33 -20.14 -2.06
CA LEU A 232 7.50 -20.91 -1.67
C LEU A 232 7.55 -22.28 -2.35
N PHE A 233 6.41 -22.97 -2.40
CA PHE A 233 6.36 -24.39 -2.76
C PHE A 233 5.80 -24.67 -4.16
N ALA A 234 5.34 -23.65 -4.89
CA ALA A 234 4.80 -23.85 -6.24
C ALA A 234 5.77 -24.57 -7.18
N GLU A 235 7.05 -24.17 -7.21
CA GLU A 235 8.04 -24.81 -8.08
C GLU A 235 8.26 -26.29 -7.71
N SER A 236 8.39 -26.59 -6.42
CA SER A 236 8.59 -27.96 -5.94
C SER A 236 7.36 -28.85 -6.13
N LEU A 237 6.15 -28.29 -6.17
CA LEU A 237 4.90 -29.03 -6.23
C LEU A 237 4.33 -29.16 -7.64
N LEU A 238 4.63 -28.21 -8.52
CA LEU A 238 4.09 -28.13 -9.88
C LEU A 238 5.16 -28.39 -10.96
N GLY A 239 6.44 -28.37 -10.58
CA GLY A 239 7.56 -28.54 -11.49
C GLY A 239 8.06 -27.20 -12.05
N SER A 240 8.88 -27.30 -13.11
CA SER A 240 9.49 -26.14 -13.77
C SER A 240 8.42 -25.18 -14.30
N GLY A 241 8.45 -23.92 -13.85
CA GLY A 241 7.44 -22.90 -14.19
C GLY A 241 6.25 -22.85 -13.23
N GLY A 242 6.24 -23.69 -12.19
CA GLY A 242 5.16 -23.75 -11.20
C GLY A 242 4.85 -22.41 -10.54
N ALA A 243 5.87 -21.59 -10.26
CA ALA A 243 5.67 -20.25 -9.72
C ALA A 243 4.88 -19.31 -10.66
N ALA A 244 5.08 -19.44 -11.98
CA ALA A 244 4.34 -18.66 -12.98
C ALA A 244 2.89 -19.17 -13.10
N GLU A 245 2.70 -20.49 -13.13
CA GLU A 245 1.38 -21.12 -13.15
C GLU A 245 0.53 -20.74 -11.93
N PHE A 246 1.14 -20.74 -10.74
CA PHE A 246 0.47 -20.31 -9.51
C PHE A 246 0.02 -18.85 -9.57
N LYS A 247 0.85 -17.95 -10.08
CA LYS A 247 0.47 -16.53 -10.26
C LYS A 247 -0.64 -16.36 -11.30
N ASP A 248 -0.59 -17.11 -12.40
CA ASP A 248 -1.64 -17.10 -13.41
C ASP A 248 -2.98 -17.65 -12.85
N ALA A 249 -2.93 -18.71 -12.04
CA ALA A 249 -4.10 -19.26 -11.37
C ALA A 249 -4.76 -18.25 -10.41
N LEU A 250 -3.98 -17.52 -9.62
CA LEU A 250 -4.51 -16.43 -8.78
C LEU A 250 -5.18 -15.34 -9.63
N ARG A 251 -4.59 -14.98 -10.76
CA ARG A 251 -5.17 -14.00 -11.70
C ARG A 251 -6.49 -14.51 -12.29
N LYS A 252 -6.55 -15.78 -12.72
CA LYS A 252 -7.78 -16.41 -13.23
C LYS A 252 -8.91 -16.41 -12.20
N VAL A 253 -8.62 -16.79 -10.96
CA VAL A 253 -9.59 -16.74 -9.86
C VAL A 253 -10.06 -15.31 -9.62
N ARG A 254 -9.14 -14.34 -9.61
CA ARG A 254 -9.46 -12.92 -9.48
C ARG A 254 -10.32 -12.40 -10.63
N CYS A 255 -10.08 -12.80 -11.88
CA CYS A 255 -10.89 -12.37 -13.03
C CYS A 255 -12.26 -13.07 -13.09
N ALA A 256 -12.33 -14.32 -12.63
CA ALA A 256 -13.57 -15.10 -12.60
C ALA A 256 -14.54 -14.64 -11.50
N THR A 257 -14.07 -13.83 -10.55
CA THR A 257 -14.87 -13.29 -9.45
C THR A 257 -14.88 -11.78 -9.50
N GLY A 258 -16.05 -11.16 -9.34
CA GLY A 258 -16.17 -9.70 -9.39
C GLY A 258 -15.98 -9.05 -8.03
N THR A 259 -16.08 -9.82 -6.93
CA THR A 259 -16.14 -9.26 -5.57
C THR A 259 -15.38 -10.08 -4.52
N PRO A 260 -14.91 -9.45 -3.42
CA PRO A 260 -14.34 -10.14 -2.27
C PRO A 260 -15.28 -11.20 -1.66
N ALA A 261 -16.60 -10.92 -1.64
CA ALA A 261 -17.61 -11.82 -1.07
C ALA A 261 -17.74 -13.13 -1.86
N GLU A 262 -17.64 -13.07 -3.19
CA GLU A 262 -17.66 -14.25 -4.06
C GLU A 262 -16.43 -15.14 -3.82
N VAL A 263 -15.24 -14.54 -3.72
CA VAL A 263 -14.00 -15.28 -3.40
C VAL A 263 -14.06 -15.91 -2.00
N GLN A 264 -14.64 -15.19 -1.03
CA GLN A 264 -14.86 -15.70 0.33
C GLN A 264 -15.77 -16.93 0.34
N ALA A 265 -16.86 -16.89 -0.45
CA ALA A 265 -17.83 -17.98 -0.58
C ALA A 265 -17.32 -19.15 -1.45
N MET A 266 -16.23 -18.96 -2.19
CA MET A 266 -15.68 -19.95 -3.11
C MET A 266 -15.36 -21.28 -2.41
N SER A 267 -15.91 -22.36 -2.96
CA SER A 267 -15.59 -23.73 -2.58
C SER A 267 -14.31 -24.20 -3.27
N PHE A 268 -13.73 -25.31 -2.79
CA PHE A 268 -12.60 -25.92 -3.48
C PHE A 268 -12.97 -26.41 -4.88
N SER A 269 -14.19 -26.96 -5.06
CA SER A 269 -14.69 -27.41 -6.37
C SER A 269 -14.75 -26.24 -7.35
N ALA A 270 -15.35 -25.12 -6.95
CA ALA A 270 -15.46 -23.93 -7.78
C ALA A 270 -14.07 -23.37 -8.17
N CYS A 271 -13.11 -23.37 -7.23
CA CYS A 271 -11.72 -22.99 -7.54
C CYS A 271 -11.08 -23.95 -8.55
N SER A 272 -11.29 -25.26 -8.41
CA SER A 272 -10.79 -26.27 -9.34
C SER A 272 -11.43 -26.15 -10.74
N GLU A 273 -12.72 -25.87 -10.80
CA GLU A 273 -13.50 -25.67 -12.03
C GLU A 273 -13.03 -24.43 -12.80
N ILE A 274 -12.70 -23.33 -12.12
CA ILE A 274 -12.11 -22.14 -12.76
C ILE A 274 -10.76 -22.48 -13.42
N LEU A 275 -9.99 -23.38 -12.82
CA LEU A 275 -8.63 -23.66 -13.25
C LEU A 275 -8.54 -24.71 -14.36
N GLN A 276 -9.57 -25.54 -14.57
CA GLN A 276 -9.82 -26.57 -15.61
C GLN A 276 -8.68 -27.55 -15.97
N ARG A 277 -7.44 -27.07 -16.11
CA ARG A 277 -6.23 -27.77 -16.57
C ARG A 277 -5.08 -27.79 -15.55
N GLY A 278 -5.21 -27.09 -14.42
CA GLY A 278 -4.12 -26.90 -13.44
C GLY A 278 -3.78 -28.10 -12.54
N GLY A 279 -4.57 -29.18 -12.59
CA GLY A 279 -4.45 -30.29 -11.66
C GLY A 279 -4.82 -29.94 -10.21
N LYS A 280 -4.96 -30.97 -9.37
CA LYS A 280 -5.39 -30.84 -7.97
C LYS A 280 -4.41 -30.01 -7.12
N ALA A 281 -3.12 -30.06 -7.43
CA ALA A 281 -2.09 -29.35 -6.69
C ALA A 281 -2.18 -27.82 -6.87
N LEU A 282 -2.32 -27.33 -8.10
CA LEU A 282 -2.48 -25.90 -8.39
C LEU A 282 -3.76 -25.36 -7.75
N ALA A 283 -4.87 -26.08 -7.88
CA ALA A 283 -6.13 -25.70 -7.24
C ALA A 283 -5.98 -25.60 -5.72
N LYS A 284 -5.25 -26.54 -5.11
CA LYS A 284 -5.00 -26.56 -3.66
C LYS A 284 -4.19 -25.35 -3.21
N LEU A 285 -3.09 -25.02 -3.89
CA LEU A 285 -2.28 -23.84 -3.59
C LEU A 285 -3.08 -22.54 -3.77
N THR A 286 -3.80 -22.43 -4.89
CA THR A 286 -4.63 -21.26 -5.21
C THR A 286 -5.73 -21.06 -4.17
N TYR A 287 -6.39 -22.15 -3.76
CA TYR A 287 -7.42 -22.09 -2.71
C TYR A 287 -6.86 -21.64 -1.37
N LEU A 288 -5.68 -22.11 -0.97
CA LEU A 288 -5.01 -21.68 0.26
C LEU A 288 -4.64 -20.19 0.22
N ALA A 289 -4.29 -19.68 -0.96
CA ALA A 289 -3.88 -18.30 -1.17
C ALA A 289 -5.05 -17.31 -1.44
N ARG A 290 -6.29 -17.79 -1.59
CA ARG A 290 -7.45 -16.96 -1.97
C ARG A 290 -7.73 -15.77 -1.05
N HIS A 291 -7.31 -15.83 0.21
CA HIS A 291 -7.44 -14.70 1.13
C HIS A 291 -6.68 -13.46 0.65
N ASN A 292 -5.55 -13.63 -0.04
CA ASN A 292 -4.85 -12.51 -0.66
C ASN A 292 -5.67 -11.87 -1.77
N ILE A 293 -6.39 -12.67 -2.56
CA ILE A 293 -7.28 -12.15 -3.61
C ILE A 293 -8.41 -11.32 -2.98
N ILE A 294 -8.97 -11.78 -1.85
CA ILE A 294 -10.01 -11.06 -1.09
C ILE A 294 -9.47 -9.69 -0.63
N ILE A 295 -8.26 -9.64 -0.06
CA ILE A 295 -7.62 -8.40 0.38
C ILE A 295 -7.38 -7.47 -0.82
N ASP A 296 -6.81 -8.00 -1.92
CA ASP A 296 -6.50 -7.21 -3.11
C ASP A 296 -7.76 -6.59 -3.75
N LEU A 297 -8.82 -7.38 -3.92
CA LEU A 297 -10.11 -6.91 -4.44
C LEU A 297 -10.78 -5.94 -3.47
N GLY A 298 -10.69 -6.20 -2.16
CA GLY A 298 -11.22 -5.33 -1.13
C GLY A 298 -10.58 -3.94 -1.16
N GLY A 299 -9.24 -3.89 -1.26
CA GLY A 299 -8.50 -2.64 -1.36
C GLY A 299 -8.82 -1.86 -2.64
N GLN A 300 -9.02 -2.53 -3.77
CA GLN A 300 -9.42 -1.87 -5.03
C GLN A 300 -10.81 -1.26 -4.95
N LEU A 301 -11.77 -2.02 -4.42
CA LEU A 301 -13.12 -1.52 -4.24
C LEU A 301 -13.14 -0.34 -3.27
N ALA A 302 -12.38 -0.43 -2.18
CA ALA A 302 -12.36 0.61 -1.17
C ALA A 302 -11.66 1.89 -1.66
N GLY A 303 -10.59 1.77 -2.44
CA GLY A 303 -9.96 2.90 -3.15
C GLY A 303 -10.95 3.61 -4.07
N LYS A 304 -11.64 2.86 -4.94
CA LYS A 304 -12.66 3.42 -5.83
C LYS A 304 -13.79 4.12 -5.07
N VAL A 305 -14.27 3.53 -3.97
CA VAL A 305 -15.30 4.13 -3.12
C VAL A 305 -14.81 5.44 -2.49
N ALA A 306 -13.56 5.50 -2.06
CA ALA A 306 -12.98 6.71 -1.50
C ALA A 306 -12.83 7.83 -2.54
N GLU A 307 -12.46 7.49 -3.79
CA GLU A 307 -12.39 8.42 -4.92
C GLU A 307 -13.77 8.98 -5.29
N GLU A 308 -14.77 8.10 -5.45
CA GLU A 308 -16.17 8.49 -5.71
C GLU A 308 -16.71 9.38 -4.58
N LEU A 309 -16.32 9.10 -3.34
CA LEU A 309 -16.70 9.91 -2.20
C LEU A 309 -16.08 11.31 -2.26
N LEU A 310 -14.78 11.41 -2.55
CA LEU A 310 -14.10 12.69 -2.71
C LEU A 310 -14.77 13.52 -3.81
N GLU A 311 -14.99 12.94 -4.98
CA GLU A 311 -15.65 13.63 -6.09
C GLU A 311 -17.07 14.10 -5.71
N GLY A 312 -17.84 13.24 -5.04
CA GLY A 312 -19.18 13.59 -4.54
C GLY A 312 -19.17 14.77 -3.56
N GLU A 313 -18.21 14.82 -2.64
CA GLU A 313 -18.09 15.94 -1.69
C GLU A 313 -17.60 17.24 -2.35
N LEU A 314 -16.71 17.15 -3.35
CA LEU A 314 -16.30 18.31 -4.14
C LEU A 314 -17.49 18.93 -4.89
N LEU A 315 -18.31 18.10 -5.55
CA LEU A 315 -19.52 18.58 -6.24
C LEU A 315 -20.53 19.20 -5.27
N LYS A 316 -20.74 18.59 -4.09
CA LYS A 316 -21.62 19.15 -3.05
C LYS A 316 -21.12 20.48 -2.50
N SER A 317 -19.80 20.69 -2.47
CA SER A 317 -19.19 21.96 -2.07
C SER A 317 -19.31 23.07 -3.12
N GLY A 318 -19.97 22.79 -4.25
CA GLY A 318 -20.18 23.76 -5.33
C GLY A 318 -19.05 23.82 -6.35
N MET A 319 -18.09 22.87 -6.32
CA MET A 319 -17.13 22.77 -7.41
C MET A 319 -17.75 22.16 -8.66
N ARG A 320 -17.37 22.66 -9.83
CA ARG A 320 -17.73 22.08 -11.13
C ARG A 320 -16.63 21.14 -11.61
N GLN A 321 -17.00 20.12 -12.38
CA GLN A 321 -16.04 19.18 -12.99
C GLN A 321 -14.92 19.88 -13.75
N ALA A 322 -15.23 20.99 -14.44
CA ALA A 322 -14.25 21.73 -15.22
C ALA A 322 -13.11 22.34 -14.38
N GLU A 323 -13.30 22.49 -13.07
CA GLU A 323 -12.36 23.16 -12.16
C GLU A 323 -11.28 22.22 -11.62
N TYR A 324 -11.41 20.92 -11.87
CA TYR A 324 -10.43 19.92 -11.48
C TYR A 324 -10.23 18.84 -12.55
N ILE A 325 -9.21 18.03 -12.34
CA ILE A 325 -8.80 16.94 -13.21
C ILE A 325 -8.71 15.70 -12.34
N THR A 326 -9.42 14.64 -12.73
CA THR A 326 -9.37 13.35 -12.03
C THR A 326 -8.12 12.56 -12.42
N GLU A 327 -7.79 11.53 -11.64
CA GLU A 327 -6.69 10.61 -11.96
C GLU A 327 -6.77 10.05 -13.38
N GLN A 328 -7.98 9.63 -13.79
CA GLN A 328 -8.21 9.06 -15.11
C GLN A 328 -7.95 10.10 -16.22
N GLN A 329 -8.42 11.33 -16.03
CA GLN A 329 -8.15 12.41 -16.99
C GLN A 329 -6.66 12.74 -17.07
N LEU A 330 -5.93 12.74 -15.94
CA LEU A 330 -4.48 12.91 -15.95
C LEU A 330 -3.78 11.81 -16.75
N ARG A 331 -4.20 10.55 -16.57
CA ARG A 331 -3.66 9.39 -17.30
C ARG A 331 -3.93 9.54 -18.80
N ASP A 332 -5.15 9.90 -19.19
CA ASP A 332 -5.55 10.05 -20.59
C ASP A 332 -4.77 11.18 -21.28
N ILE A 333 -4.58 12.32 -20.62
CA ILE A 333 -3.77 13.43 -21.13
C ILE A 333 -2.32 12.98 -21.33
N GLN A 334 -1.74 12.28 -20.36
CA GLN A 334 -0.36 11.80 -20.48
C GLN A 334 -0.20 10.75 -21.59
N VAL A 335 -1.12 9.79 -21.71
CA VAL A 335 -1.09 8.79 -22.78
C VAL A 335 -1.24 9.46 -24.14
N ARG A 336 -2.13 10.45 -24.28
CA ARG A 336 -2.29 11.22 -25.52
C ARG A 336 -1.02 11.99 -25.90
N LEU A 337 -0.34 12.59 -24.93
CA LEU A 337 0.83 13.44 -25.18
C LEU A 337 2.14 12.65 -25.32
N PHE A 338 2.28 11.54 -24.60
CA PHE A 338 3.56 10.83 -24.44
C PHE A 338 3.48 9.33 -24.75
N GLY A 339 2.31 8.81 -25.12
CA GLY A 339 2.08 7.38 -25.40
C GLY A 339 2.05 6.49 -24.15
N LYS A 340 2.31 7.04 -22.96
CA LYS A 340 2.32 6.33 -21.68
C LYS A 340 2.16 7.30 -20.51
N VAL A 341 1.83 6.77 -19.33
CA VAL A 341 1.85 7.55 -18.07
C VAL A 341 3.30 7.71 -17.61
N MET A 342 3.77 8.95 -17.50
CA MET A 342 5.15 9.31 -17.12
C MET A 342 5.25 10.06 -15.79
N PHE A 343 4.20 10.82 -15.45
CA PHE A 343 4.10 11.73 -14.32
C PHE A 343 3.15 11.18 -13.27
N PRO A 344 3.34 11.57 -12.01
CA PRO A 344 2.50 11.09 -10.93
C PRO A 344 1.06 11.59 -11.09
N THR A 345 0.09 10.76 -10.72
CA THR A 345 -1.34 11.00 -10.89
C THR A 345 -2.03 10.95 -9.52
N PRO A 346 -2.13 12.07 -8.79
CA PRO A 346 -3.01 12.13 -7.62
C PRO A 346 -4.47 12.01 -8.08
N ASP A 347 -5.37 11.71 -7.15
CA ASP A 347 -6.77 11.42 -7.47
C ASP A 347 -7.50 12.63 -8.04
N VAL A 348 -7.16 13.83 -7.54
CA VAL A 348 -7.68 15.12 -7.99
C VAL A 348 -6.56 16.16 -8.07
N VAL A 349 -6.51 16.91 -9.17
CA VAL A 349 -5.72 18.14 -9.34
C VAL A 349 -6.65 19.30 -9.67
N PHE A 350 -6.60 20.37 -8.87
CA PHE A 350 -7.36 21.58 -9.12
C PHE A 350 -6.66 22.46 -10.16
N ARG A 351 -7.43 22.99 -11.11
CA ARG A 351 -6.91 23.92 -12.12
C ARG A 351 -6.44 25.22 -11.50
N ARG A 352 -7.12 25.70 -10.45
CA ARG A 352 -6.69 26.80 -9.57
C ARG A 352 -6.46 26.24 -8.16
N PRO A 353 -5.47 26.69 -7.38
CA PRO A 353 -5.36 26.26 -5.99
C PRO A 353 -6.65 26.53 -5.23
N CYS A 354 -7.10 25.56 -4.44
CA CYS A 354 -8.33 25.68 -3.67
C CYS A 354 -8.00 25.89 -2.19
N ILE A 355 -8.64 26.87 -1.57
CA ILE A 355 -8.63 27.02 -0.12
C ILE A 355 -9.66 26.06 0.46
N VAL A 356 -9.24 25.13 1.31
CA VAL A 356 -10.15 24.15 1.92
C VAL A 356 -10.48 24.55 3.36
N GLN A 357 -11.77 24.71 3.65
CA GLN A 357 -12.28 24.96 5.01
C GLN A 357 -12.54 23.64 5.74
N HIS A 358 -12.17 23.60 7.01
CA HIS A 358 -12.35 22.45 7.88
C HIS A 358 -13.63 22.60 8.71
N ALA A 359 -14.49 21.58 8.69
CA ALA A 359 -15.76 21.60 9.41
C ALA A 359 -15.64 21.72 10.94
N GLN A 360 -14.47 21.41 11.51
CA GLN A 360 -14.30 21.26 12.97
C GLN A 360 -13.13 22.04 13.57
N SER A 361 -12.42 22.88 12.82
CA SER A 361 -11.29 23.64 13.36
C SER A 361 -11.36 25.11 12.99
N ALA A 362 -11.75 25.94 13.97
CA ALA A 362 -11.63 27.40 13.90
C ALA A 362 -10.18 27.89 14.10
N THR A 363 -9.24 26.99 14.45
CA THR A 363 -7.88 27.36 14.86
C THR A 363 -6.81 27.06 13.82
N THR A 364 -7.11 26.27 12.79
CA THR A 364 -6.17 26.03 11.70
C THR A 364 -6.37 27.09 10.62
N SER A 365 -5.31 27.83 10.30
CA SER A 365 -5.30 28.71 9.15
C SER A 365 -5.65 27.91 7.89
N PRO A 366 -6.59 28.38 7.06
CA PRO A 366 -6.94 27.71 5.82
C PRO A 366 -5.70 27.53 4.95
N ARG A 367 -5.51 26.33 4.40
CA ARG A 367 -4.41 26.04 3.47
C ARG A 367 -4.93 25.97 2.04
N SER A 368 -4.14 26.53 1.13
CA SER A 368 -4.35 26.39 -0.30
C SER A 368 -3.73 25.08 -0.76
N VAL A 369 -4.47 24.29 -1.51
CA VAL A 369 -4.00 23.00 -2.05
C VAL A 369 -4.22 22.94 -3.55
N ARG A 370 -3.26 22.36 -4.27
CA ARG A 370 -3.35 22.11 -5.71
C ARG A 370 -3.89 20.73 -6.03
N TRP A 371 -3.67 19.77 -5.14
CA TRP A 371 -4.05 18.38 -5.37
C TRP A 371 -4.56 17.72 -4.09
N ILE A 372 -5.43 16.73 -4.28
CA ILE A 372 -5.89 15.83 -3.24
C ILE A 372 -5.69 14.40 -3.71
N ASP A 373 -5.16 13.57 -2.83
CA ASP A 373 -5.07 12.13 -3.00
C ASP A 373 -5.83 11.48 -1.82
N VAL A 374 -6.75 10.57 -2.11
CA VAL A 374 -7.57 9.90 -1.11
C VAL A 374 -7.00 8.52 -0.83
N LYS A 375 -6.99 8.14 0.45
CA LYS A 375 -6.45 6.86 0.88
C LYS A 375 -7.46 6.12 1.75
N ASP A 376 -7.78 4.90 1.33
CA ASP A 376 -8.49 3.94 2.15
C ASP A 376 -7.50 3.06 2.95
N SER A 377 -6.29 2.88 2.42
CA SER A 377 -5.23 2.14 3.09
C SER A 377 -4.66 2.92 4.28
N ILE A 378 -4.70 2.31 5.45
CA ILE A 378 -4.10 2.85 6.67
C ILE A 378 -2.58 2.60 6.65
N VAL A 379 -1.79 3.55 7.14
CA VAL A 379 -0.35 3.36 7.37
C VAL A 379 -0.09 3.47 8.87
N VAL A 380 0.47 2.43 9.47
CA VAL A 380 0.81 2.38 10.90
C VAL A 380 2.31 2.23 11.04
N PRO A 381 3.07 3.32 11.24
CA PRO A 381 4.51 3.25 11.43
C PRO A 381 4.90 2.24 12.51
N GLY A 382 5.86 1.36 12.20
CA GLY A 382 6.27 0.23 13.06
C GLY A 382 5.57 -1.09 12.74
N CYS A 383 4.32 -1.06 12.25
CA CYS A 383 3.59 -2.25 11.82
C CYS A 383 3.49 -2.38 10.30
N THR A 384 3.49 -1.26 9.56
CA THR A 384 3.57 -1.26 8.09
C THR A 384 5.01 -1.53 7.62
N MET A 385 5.15 -2.39 6.60
CA MET A 385 6.43 -2.62 5.92
C MET A 385 7.11 -1.30 5.54
N GLN A 386 8.37 -1.12 5.94
CA GLN A 386 9.10 0.14 5.70
C GLN A 386 9.13 0.55 4.22
N VAL A 387 9.22 -0.42 3.31
CA VAL A 387 9.17 -0.14 1.86
C VAL A 387 7.85 0.51 1.44
N ARG A 388 6.72 0.17 2.06
CA ARG A 388 5.42 0.80 1.77
C ARG A 388 5.37 2.23 2.33
N CYS A 389 5.86 2.46 3.54
CA CYS A 389 5.98 3.81 4.10
C CYS A 389 6.86 4.71 3.23
N LYS A 390 8.03 4.22 2.81
CA LYS A 390 8.93 4.96 1.91
C LYS A 390 8.29 5.22 0.56
N LYS A 391 7.63 4.23 -0.04
CA LYS A 391 6.92 4.41 -1.33
C LYS A 391 5.84 5.49 -1.23
N PHE A 392 5.08 5.50 -0.13
CA PHE A 392 4.08 6.52 0.13
C PHE A 392 4.72 7.92 0.23
N GLN A 393 5.78 8.08 1.03
CA GLN A 393 6.51 9.36 1.15
C GLN A 393 7.07 9.85 -0.19
N LEU A 394 7.69 8.96 -0.96
CA LEU A 394 8.21 9.28 -2.29
C LEU A 394 7.09 9.67 -3.26
N GLN A 395 5.92 9.03 -3.17
CA GLN A 395 4.75 9.41 -3.97
C GLN A 395 4.29 10.82 -3.62
N MET A 396 4.16 11.13 -2.33
CA MET A 396 3.78 12.47 -1.87
C MET A 396 4.79 13.53 -2.32
N GLN A 397 6.09 13.25 -2.20
CA GLN A 397 7.13 14.15 -2.68
C GLN A 397 7.01 14.39 -4.18
N LYS A 398 6.78 13.34 -4.97
CA LYS A 398 6.55 13.48 -6.42
C LYS A 398 5.35 14.37 -6.73
N TYR A 399 4.25 14.25 -5.99
CA TYR A 399 3.11 15.16 -6.18
C TYR A 399 3.48 16.60 -5.84
N VAL A 400 4.20 16.83 -4.75
CA VAL A 400 4.69 18.16 -4.38
C VAL A 400 5.61 18.74 -5.45
N ASP A 401 6.55 17.95 -5.96
CA ASP A 401 7.50 18.40 -6.99
C ASP A 401 6.79 18.79 -8.31
N HIS A 402 5.67 18.13 -8.64
CA HIS A 402 4.95 18.37 -9.91
C HIS A 402 3.84 19.41 -9.80
N PHE A 403 3.17 19.50 -8.65
CA PHE A 403 1.94 20.26 -8.48
C PHE A 403 1.99 21.24 -7.30
N GLY A 404 3.02 21.23 -6.46
CA GLY A 404 3.12 22.08 -5.28
C GLY A 404 2.33 21.56 -4.09
N GLU A 405 1.83 22.47 -3.24
CA GLU A 405 1.13 22.09 -2.00
C GLU A 405 -0.11 21.24 -2.27
N GLY A 406 -0.39 20.29 -1.37
CA GLY A 406 -1.53 19.41 -1.51
C GLY A 406 -1.96 18.77 -0.20
N ALA A 407 -2.87 17.82 -0.32
CA ALA A 407 -3.39 17.11 0.83
C ALA A 407 -3.67 15.63 0.53
N VAL A 408 -3.62 14.85 1.60
CA VAL A 408 -4.11 13.48 1.57
C VAL A 408 -5.28 13.34 2.52
N ILE A 409 -6.38 12.78 2.02
CA ILE A 409 -7.57 12.51 2.82
C ILE A 409 -7.66 11.02 3.08
N TRP A 410 -7.55 10.61 4.35
CA TRP A 410 -7.80 9.23 4.74
C TRP A 410 -9.25 9.01 5.11
N ARG A 411 -9.86 7.98 4.53
CA ARG A 411 -11.22 7.58 4.89
C ARG A 411 -11.33 7.14 6.34
N HIS A 412 -10.36 6.38 6.82
CA HIS A 412 -10.33 5.83 8.18
C HIS A 412 -9.38 6.59 9.12
N GLY A 413 -8.83 7.72 8.64
CA GLY A 413 -7.82 8.51 9.31
C GLY A 413 -6.42 7.92 9.29
N TRP A 414 -5.52 8.63 9.96
CA TRP A 414 -4.09 8.33 10.00
C TRP A 414 -3.55 8.37 11.42
N VAL A 415 -2.31 7.92 11.55
CA VAL A 415 -1.55 7.92 12.79
C VAL A 415 -0.68 9.17 12.84
N GLU A 416 -0.66 9.89 13.96
CA GLU A 416 0.10 11.16 14.12
C GLU A 416 1.59 11.02 13.79
N SER A 417 2.17 9.84 14.06
CA SER A 417 3.58 9.54 13.76
C SER A 417 3.89 9.36 12.25
N LEU A 418 2.89 9.43 11.37
CA LEU A 418 3.08 9.35 9.93
C LEU A 418 3.78 10.60 9.40
N GLN A 419 4.97 10.43 8.86
CA GLN A 419 5.75 11.51 8.27
C GLN A 419 5.40 11.71 6.80
N VAL A 420 5.12 12.96 6.42
CA VAL A 420 4.92 13.44 5.04
C VAL A 420 5.69 14.74 4.80
N PRO A 421 5.89 15.18 3.55
CA PRO A 421 6.45 16.50 3.28
C PRO A 421 5.64 17.62 3.95
N LYS A 422 6.30 18.70 4.40
CA LYS A 422 5.64 19.83 5.10
C LYS A 422 4.54 20.51 4.28
N SER A 423 4.68 20.47 2.95
CA SER A 423 3.74 20.97 1.95
C SER A 423 2.53 20.06 1.73
N VAL A 424 2.44 18.94 2.46
CA VAL A 424 1.31 18.01 2.41
C VAL A 424 0.54 18.08 3.71
N SER A 425 -0.74 18.39 3.61
CA SER A 425 -1.66 18.35 4.74
C SER A 425 -2.30 16.96 4.87
N LEU A 426 -2.52 16.50 6.10
CA LEU A 426 -3.17 15.23 6.38
C LEU A 426 -4.55 15.47 6.95
N TRP A 427 -5.55 14.89 6.30
CA TRP A 427 -6.96 15.06 6.66
C TRP A 427 -7.65 13.70 6.72
N ARG A 428 -8.83 13.68 7.34
CA ARG A 428 -9.75 12.55 7.30
C ARG A 428 -11.15 13.02 7.00
N PHE A 429 -11.96 12.18 6.41
CA PHE A 429 -13.40 12.43 6.40
C PHE A 429 -13.96 12.40 7.83
N CYS A 430 -14.88 13.31 8.11
CA CYS A 430 -15.67 13.31 9.33
C CYS A 430 -16.61 12.09 9.35
N ASP A 431 -16.95 11.64 10.56
CA ASP A 431 -17.80 10.47 10.73
C ASP A 431 -19.19 10.73 10.10
N GLY A 432 -19.75 9.71 9.44
CA GLY A 432 -21.07 9.80 8.81
C GLY A 432 -21.10 10.20 7.34
N VAL A 433 -19.97 10.67 6.79
CA VAL A 433 -19.83 10.96 5.34
C VAL A 433 -20.13 9.71 4.49
N ASP A 434 -19.69 8.53 4.94
CA ASP A 434 -19.94 7.24 4.30
C ASP A 434 -21.42 6.82 4.25
N LYS A 435 -22.28 7.38 5.12
CA LYS A 435 -23.73 7.06 5.14
C LYS A 435 -24.47 7.65 3.94
N CYS A 436 -23.86 8.59 3.24
CA CYS A 436 -24.45 9.33 2.13
C CYS A 436 -24.08 8.79 0.74
N LEU A 437 -23.28 7.71 0.66
CA LEU A 437 -22.97 7.08 -0.62
C LEU A 437 -24.19 6.31 -1.15
N PRO A 438 -24.73 6.67 -2.33
CA PRO A 438 -25.87 5.98 -2.93
C PRO A 438 -25.40 4.65 -3.53
N GLY A 439 -25.18 3.62 -2.70
CA GLY A 439 -24.52 2.41 -3.20
C GLY A 439 -24.46 1.15 -2.36
N GLN A 440 -24.97 1.08 -1.13
CA GLN A 440 -25.01 -0.21 -0.41
C GLN A 440 -26.27 -1.04 -0.73
N PRO A 441 -26.17 -2.28 -1.25
CA PRO A 441 -27.33 -3.13 -1.51
C PRO A 441 -27.57 -4.19 -0.40
N VAL A 442 -28.63 -4.97 -0.59
CA VAL A 442 -28.98 -6.27 0.06
C VAL A 442 -29.98 -6.22 1.23
N LYS A 443 -31.24 -5.90 0.90
CA LYS A 443 -32.42 -6.69 1.36
C LYS A 443 -33.68 -6.43 0.53
N LYS A 444 -33.83 -5.23 -0.06
CA LYS A 444 -35.03 -4.88 -0.84
C LYS A 444 -35.00 -5.24 -2.34
N ARG A 445 -33.83 -5.51 -2.94
CA ARG A 445 -33.74 -5.83 -4.39
C ARG A 445 -34.24 -7.24 -4.78
N ARG A 446 -34.36 -8.19 -3.84
CA ARG A 446 -34.96 -9.51 -4.14
C ARG A 446 -36.47 -9.44 -4.44
N LYS A 447 -37.17 -8.37 -4.05
CA LYS A 447 -38.61 -8.19 -4.37
C LYS A 447 -38.88 -7.42 -5.67
N LEU A 448 -37.92 -6.63 -6.17
CA LEU A 448 -38.11 -5.86 -7.41
C LEU A 448 -37.57 -6.57 -8.65
N ALA A 449 -36.51 -7.40 -8.54
CA ALA A 449 -36.04 -8.24 -9.64
C ALA A 449 -36.97 -9.43 -9.96
N LEU A 450 -37.94 -9.72 -9.09
CA LEU A 450 -39.03 -10.69 -9.33
C LEU A 450 -40.31 -10.03 -9.87
N ARG A 451 -40.32 -8.71 -10.11
CA ARG A 451 -41.53 -7.97 -10.54
C ARG A 451 -41.38 -7.14 -11.82
N CYS A 452 -40.18 -7.06 -12.42
CA CYS A 452 -39.99 -6.35 -13.68
C CYS A 452 -39.30 -7.25 -14.72
N GLY A 453 -40.13 -7.94 -15.53
CA GLY A 453 -39.79 -8.31 -16.90
C GLY A 453 -39.25 -9.72 -17.14
N ALA A 454 -40.13 -10.66 -17.47
CA ALA A 454 -40.29 -11.17 -18.85
C ALA A 454 -40.94 -12.56 -18.85
N ALA A 455 -42.12 -12.63 -19.46
CA ALA A 455 -42.83 -13.85 -19.74
C ALA A 455 -41.96 -14.80 -20.59
N SER A 456 -41.89 -16.06 -20.16
CA SER A 456 -41.33 -17.16 -20.91
C SER A 456 -42.14 -17.41 -22.20
N PRO A 457 -41.52 -17.47 -23.40
CA PRO A 457 -42.20 -17.95 -24.59
C PRO A 457 -42.38 -19.47 -24.46
N LYS A 458 -43.63 -19.89 -24.33
CA LYS A 458 -44.02 -21.30 -24.39
C LYS A 458 -43.57 -21.93 -25.72
N ARG A 459 -42.86 -23.05 -25.60
CA ARG A 459 -42.75 -24.11 -26.62
C ARG A 459 -44.14 -24.39 -27.22
N ARG A 460 -44.32 -24.08 -28.51
CA ARG A 460 -45.37 -24.66 -29.36
C ARG A 460 -44.79 -25.94 -29.97
N LYS A 461 -45.32 -27.09 -29.57
CA LYS A 461 -45.17 -28.35 -30.32
C LYS A 461 -46.17 -28.34 -31.48
N ARG A 462 -45.74 -28.96 -32.57
CA ARG A 462 -46.42 -29.25 -33.84
C ARG A 462 -47.91 -29.62 -33.71
N LEU A 463 -48.69 -29.10 -34.65
CA LEU A 463 -49.52 -29.90 -35.54
C LEU A 463 -49.03 -29.61 -36.96
N GLU A 464 -48.97 -30.67 -37.78
CA GLU A 464 -48.41 -30.83 -39.13
C GLU A 464 -46.89 -31.07 -39.21
#